data_AF-A0A7S0QNW3-F1
#
_entry.id   AF-A0A7S0QNW3-F1
#
_cell.length_a   1.000
_cell.length_b   1.000
_cell.length_c   1.000
_cell.angle_alpha   90.00
_cell.angle_beta   90.00
_cell.angle_gamma   90.00
#
_symmetry.space_group_name_H-M   'P 1'
#
loop_
_entity.id
_entity.type
_entity.pdbx_description
1 polymer ?
#
loop_
_entity_poly.entity_id
_entity_poly.type
_entity_poly.pdbx_seq_one_letter_code
_entity_poly.pdbx_strand_id
1 'polypeptide(L)'
;MTEKGMALSARGLVAIKPGRDDLEQFLMGLSDPYHPVTNKDGYLVLLVAENKQNVDQMKQKLESVCRTESIPNWIFGYGDIRGEEKFREAVSHMMEETFIKAPVDKNCIVAQSGCGA
;
A
#
# COMPACT_ATOMS: atom_id res chain seq x y z
N MET A 1 0.50 -42.44 -20.09
CA MET A 1 1.26 -41.26 -19.61
C MET A 1 0.33 -40.48 -18.71
N THR A 2 0.50 -40.59 -17.40
CA THR A 2 -0.30 -39.87 -16.40
C THR A 2 0.25 -38.45 -16.27
N GLU A 3 -0.60 -37.45 -16.52
CA GLU A 3 -0.31 -36.03 -16.28
C GLU A 3 0.10 -35.82 -14.82
N LYS A 4 1.41 -35.71 -14.58
CA LYS A 4 1.97 -35.31 -13.29
C LYS A 4 2.33 -33.84 -13.39
N GLY A 5 1.62 -32.99 -12.64
CA GLY A 5 2.30 -31.84 -12.00
C GLY A 5 1.71 -30.43 -12.14
N MET A 6 0.38 -30.24 -12.14
CA MET A 6 -0.21 -28.91 -11.83
C MET A 6 -1.12 -28.94 -10.60
N ALA A 7 -0.74 -29.68 -9.56
CA ALA A 7 -1.44 -29.60 -8.28
C ALA A 7 -0.78 -28.51 -7.43
N LEU A 8 -1.53 -27.43 -7.15
CA LEU A 8 -1.12 -26.43 -6.15
C LEU A 8 -0.86 -27.11 -4.80
N SER A 9 0.08 -26.58 -4.02
CA SER A 9 0.23 -26.97 -2.62
C SER A 9 -1.07 -26.71 -1.85
N ALA A 10 -1.26 -27.33 -0.68
CA ALA A 10 -2.41 -27.04 0.17
C ALA A 10 -2.55 -25.53 0.49
N ARG A 11 -1.44 -24.81 0.71
CA ARG A 11 -1.46 -23.34 0.87
C ARG A 11 -1.84 -22.62 -0.43
N GLY A 12 -1.37 -23.10 -1.58
CA GLY A 12 -1.74 -22.57 -2.89
C GLY A 12 -3.24 -22.70 -3.17
N LEU A 13 -3.84 -23.85 -2.82
CA LEU A 13 -5.29 -24.08 -2.94
C LEU A 13 -6.11 -23.14 -2.05
N VAL A 14 -5.59 -22.74 -0.89
CA VAL A 14 -6.24 -21.73 -0.03
C VAL A 14 -6.06 -20.34 -0.64
N ALA A 15 -4.87 -20.00 -1.14
CA ALA A 15 -4.54 -18.68 -1.66
C ALA A 15 -5.32 -18.30 -2.94
N ILE A 16 -5.80 -19.27 -3.72
CA ILE A 16 -6.63 -19.01 -4.90
C ILE A 16 -8.11 -18.78 -4.58
N LYS A 17 -8.54 -18.96 -3.32
CA LYS A 17 -9.91 -18.61 -2.92
C LYS A 17 -10.05 -17.08 -2.98
N PRO A 18 -11.19 -16.56 -3.46
CA PRO A 18 -11.43 -15.12 -3.42
C PRO A 18 -11.20 -14.57 -2.01
N GLY A 19 -10.39 -13.52 -1.90
CA GLY A 19 -10.09 -12.89 -0.61
C GLY A 19 -11.24 -12.05 -0.05
N ARG A 20 -12.32 -11.88 -0.82
CA ARG A 20 -13.54 -11.15 -0.46
C ARG A 20 -14.73 -11.73 -1.24
N ASP A 21 -15.87 -11.86 -0.57
CA ASP A 21 -17.08 -12.47 -1.16
C ASP A 21 -17.79 -11.53 -2.14
N ASP A 22 -17.51 -10.23 -2.06
CA ASP A 22 -18.11 -9.15 -2.86
C ASP A 22 -17.20 -8.67 -4.00
N LEU A 23 -16.17 -9.45 -4.36
CA LEU A 23 -15.20 -9.07 -5.40
C LEU A 23 -15.88 -8.78 -6.74
N GLU A 24 -16.89 -9.56 -7.09
CA GLU A 24 -17.64 -9.39 -8.35
C GLU A 24 -18.39 -8.06 -8.39
N GLN A 25 -19.12 -7.71 -7.32
CA GLN A 25 -19.84 -6.43 -7.23
C GLN A 25 -18.87 -5.25 -7.21
N PHE A 26 -17.74 -5.41 -6.53
CA PHE A 26 -16.67 -4.43 -6.53
C PHE A 26 -16.13 -4.18 -7.95
N LEU A 27 -15.80 -5.22 -8.70
CA LEU A 27 -15.30 -5.11 -10.08
C LEU A 27 -16.35 -4.54 -11.03
N MET A 28 -17.62 -4.92 -10.88
CA MET A 28 -18.73 -4.35 -11.64
C MET A 28 -18.81 -2.83 -11.42
N GLY A 29 -18.79 -2.38 -10.16
CA GLY A 29 -18.83 -0.96 -9.83
C GLY A 29 -17.62 -0.18 -10.36
N LEU A 30 -16.44 -0.79 -10.41
CA LEU A 30 -15.25 -0.19 -11.04
C LEU A 30 -15.37 -0.07 -12.57
N SER A 31 -16.10 -0.98 -13.21
CA SER A 31 -16.23 -1.01 -14.68
C SER A 31 -17.23 0.01 -15.24
N ASP A 32 -18.14 0.51 -14.39
CA ASP A 32 -19.18 1.49 -14.77
C ASP A 32 -19.31 2.58 -13.70
N PRO A 33 -18.30 3.45 -13.52
CA PRO A 33 -18.27 4.42 -12.44
C PRO A 33 -19.26 5.57 -12.68
N TYR A 34 -19.88 6.03 -11.61
CA TYR A 34 -20.69 7.24 -11.60
C TYR A 34 -19.88 8.46 -12.07
N HIS A 35 -20.48 9.27 -12.93
CA HIS A 35 -20.01 10.61 -13.26
C HIS A 35 -21.18 11.59 -13.31
N PRO A 36 -21.12 12.74 -12.61
CA PRO A 36 -22.27 13.63 -12.43
C PRO A 36 -22.81 14.23 -13.73
N VAL A 37 -22.01 14.23 -14.81
CA VAL A 37 -22.40 14.79 -16.11
C VAL A 37 -22.61 13.70 -17.17
N THR A 38 -21.73 12.72 -17.22
CA THR A 38 -21.62 11.79 -18.36
C THR A 38 -22.09 10.38 -18.04
N ASN A 39 -22.30 10.03 -16.77
CA ASN A 39 -22.79 8.71 -16.37
C ASN A 39 -23.51 8.77 -15.01
N LYS A 40 -24.72 9.33 -15.00
CA LYS A 40 -25.47 9.56 -13.76
C LYS A 40 -26.02 8.27 -13.14
N ASP A 41 -26.14 7.21 -13.94
CA ASP A 41 -26.65 5.91 -13.53
C ASP A 41 -25.54 4.91 -13.18
N GLY A 42 -24.27 5.31 -13.33
CA GLY A 42 -23.11 4.52 -12.92
C GLY A 42 -23.00 4.35 -11.40
N TYR A 43 -22.07 3.51 -10.98
CA TYR A 43 -21.93 3.09 -9.58
C TYR A 43 -20.99 4.00 -8.77
N LEU A 44 -21.37 4.21 -7.51
CA LEU A 44 -20.48 4.76 -6.48
C LEU A 44 -19.85 3.61 -5.69
N VAL A 45 -18.53 3.41 -5.86
CA VAL A 45 -17.81 2.35 -5.14
C VAL A 45 -17.45 2.82 -3.74
N LEU A 46 -18.19 2.37 -2.73
CA LEU A 46 -17.98 2.69 -1.31
C LEU A 46 -17.21 1.61 -0.54
N LEU A 47 -16.65 0.63 -1.25
CA LEU A 47 -16.00 -0.56 -0.69
C LEU A 47 -14.47 -0.46 -0.66
N VAL A 48 -13.92 0.76 -0.72
CA VAL A 48 -12.47 1.02 -0.70
C VAL A 48 -12.14 1.96 0.44
N ALA A 49 -11.33 1.49 1.40
CA ALA A 49 -10.77 2.32 2.45
C ALA A 49 -9.56 3.13 1.92
N GLU A 50 -9.80 4.03 0.98
CA GLU A 50 -8.79 4.88 0.37
C GLU A 50 -8.93 6.33 0.85
N ASN A 51 -7.83 6.95 1.26
CA ASN A 51 -7.81 8.36 1.65
C ASN A 51 -7.25 9.25 0.54
N LYS A 52 -8.12 10.06 -0.09
CA LYS A 52 -7.75 11.05 -1.11
C LYS A 52 -7.72 12.50 -0.61
N GLN A 53 -8.02 12.74 0.67
CA GLN A 53 -8.25 14.09 1.19
C GLN A 53 -6.99 14.98 1.16
N ASN A 54 -5.80 14.36 1.22
CA ASN A 54 -4.52 15.07 1.30
C ASN A 54 -3.63 14.87 0.06
N VAL A 55 -4.21 14.43 -1.07
CA VAL A 55 -3.45 14.10 -2.30
C VAL A 55 -2.66 15.30 -2.81
N ASP A 56 -3.25 16.49 -2.81
CA ASP A 56 -2.56 17.69 -3.32
C ASP A 56 -1.36 18.08 -2.45
N GLN A 57 -1.49 17.98 -1.12
CA GLN A 57 -0.40 18.24 -0.18
C GLN A 57 0.73 17.23 -0.36
N MET A 58 0.40 15.95 -0.51
CA MET A 58 1.36 14.88 -0.76
C MET A 58 2.09 15.08 -2.09
N LYS A 59 1.35 15.41 -3.16
CA LYS A 59 1.90 15.71 -4.48
C LYS A 59 2.93 16.84 -4.42
N GLN A 60 2.57 17.96 -3.81
CA GLN A 60 3.47 19.10 -3.65
C GLN A 60 4.75 18.72 -2.89
N LYS A 61 4.62 17.94 -1.81
CA LYS A 61 5.77 17.49 -1.03
C LYS A 61 6.71 16.58 -1.83
N LEU A 62 6.17 15.61 -2.56
CA LEU A 62 6.94 14.69 -3.39
C LEU A 62 7.68 15.44 -4.51
N GLU A 63 6.97 16.32 -5.23
CA GLU A 63 7.57 17.14 -6.28
C GLU A 63 8.69 18.04 -5.76
N SER A 64 8.52 18.61 -4.56
CA SER A 64 9.56 19.42 -3.91
C SER A 64 10.81 18.60 -3.64
N VAL A 65 10.67 17.42 -3.04
CA VAL A 65 11.81 16.54 -2.70
C VAL A 65 12.57 16.12 -3.95
N CYS A 66 11.85 15.74 -5.02
CA CYS A 66 12.47 15.34 -6.29
C CYS A 66 13.26 16.46 -6.98
N ARG A 67 12.96 17.73 -6.68
CA ARG A 67 13.68 18.89 -7.23
C ARG A 67 14.92 19.26 -6.43
N THR A 68 14.90 19.03 -5.11
CA THR A 68 15.94 19.51 -4.19
C THR A 68 16.95 18.43 -3.81
N GLU A 69 16.54 17.17 -3.79
CA GLU A 69 17.38 16.07 -3.32
C GLU A 69 17.95 15.27 -4.49
N SER A 70 19.24 14.91 -4.39
CA SER A 70 19.84 13.93 -5.27
C SER A 70 19.45 12.51 -4.84
N ILE A 71 19.36 11.61 -5.82
CA ILE A 71 19.15 10.18 -5.53
C ILE A 71 20.38 9.67 -4.76
N PRO A 72 20.23 9.13 -3.54
CA PRO A 72 21.35 8.59 -2.80
C PRO A 72 21.96 7.36 -3.48
N ASN A 73 23.29 7.18 -3.41
CA ASN A 73 23.93 6.01 -4.05
C ASN A 73 23.48 4.66 -3.48
N TRP A 74 23.01 4.63 -2.23
CA TRP A 74 22.62 3.39 -1.56
C TRP A 74 21.35 2.74 -2.14
N ILE A 75 20.48 3.48 -2.87
CA ILE A 75 19.20 2.92 -3.32
C ILE A 75 19.36 1.77 -4.31
N PHE A 76 20.51 1.69 -4.98
CA PHE A 76 20.79 0.65 -5.97
C PHE A 76 21.22 -0.69 -5.35
N GLY A 77 21.35 -0.76 -4.02
CA GLY A 77 21.75 -1.96 -3.29
C GLY A 77 20.78 -2.36 -2.20
N TYR A 78 21.03 -3.51 -1.57
CA TYR A 78 20.34 -3.89 -0.34
C TYR A 78 20.85 -3.06 0.83
N GLY A 79 19.92 -2.46 1.57
CA GLY A 79 20.18 -1.83 2.87
C GLY A 79 20.04 -2.81 4.03
N ASP A 80 19.83 -2.27 5.24
CA ASP A 80 19.46 -3.04 6.42
C ASP A 80 18.15 -3.80 6.17
N ILE A 81 18.08 -5.08 6.52
CA ILE A 81 16.88 -5.92 6.36
C ILE A 81 15.66 -5.39 7.13
N ARG A 82 15.89 -4.53 8.12
CA ARG A 82 14.84 -3.85 8.90
C ARG A 82 14.32 -2.60 8.21
N GLY A 83 14.93 -2.18 7.10
CA GLY A 83 14.71 -0.90 6.45
C GLY A 83 15.73 0.15 6.86
N GLU A 84 15.87 1.16 6.00
CA GLU A 84 16.85 2.23 6.11
C GLU A 84 16.76 3.00 7.44
N GLU A 85 17.91 3.34 8.00
CA GLU A 85 17.99 3.97 9.32
C GLU A 85 17.23 5.30 9.37
N LYS A 86 17.45 6.17 8.37
CA LYS A 86 16.77 7.48 8.27
C LYS A 86 15.26 7.33 8.16
N PHE A 87 14.80 6.27 7.50
CA PHE A 87 13.37 5.98 7.39
C PHE A 87 12.81 5.56 8.75
N ARG A 88 13.44 4.60 9.45
CA ARG A 88 12.99 4.15 10.77
C ARG A 88 12.95 5.27 11.79
N GLU A 89 13.91 6.20 11.74
CA GLU A 89 13.94 7.39 12.60
C GLU A 89 12.82 8.40 12.27
N ALA A 90 12.57 8.66 11.00
CA ALA A 90 11.44 9.52 10.61
C ALA A 90 10.09 8.90 11.02
N VAL A 91 9.96 7.58 10.92
CA VAL A 91 8.77 6.85 11.35
C VAL A 91 8.61 6.92 12.87
N SER A 92 9.66 6.72 13.67
CA SER A 92 9.55 6.83 15.13
C SER A 92 9.06 8.21 15.55
N HIS A 93 9.63 9.29 15.00
CA HIS A 93 9.17 10.65 15.30
C HIS A 93 7.71 10.87 14.86
N MET A 94 7.33 10.41 13.65
CA MET A 94 5.95 10.50 13.21
C MET A 94 5.01 9.76 14.18
N MET A 95 5.36 8.57 14.64
CA MET A 95 4.55 7.80 15.59
C MET A 95 4.39 8.53 16.93
N GLU A 96 5.49 9.06 17.47
CA GLU A 96 5.51 9.88 18.69
C GLU A 96 4.56 11.08 18.56
N GLU A 97 4.67 11.83 17.45
CA GLU A 97 3.91 13.06 17.21
C GLU A 97 2.43 12.80 16.91
N THR A 98 2.08 11.69 16.27
CA THR A 98 0.73 11.50 15.73
C THR A 98 -0.17 10.68 16.64
N PHE A 99 0.18 9.42 16.93
CA PHE A 99 -0.74 8.47 17.56
C PHE A 99 -0.21 7.73 18.80
N ILE A 100 1.11 7.64 19.03
CA ILE A 100 1.66 6.99 20.23
C ILE A 100 1.77 7.96 21.42
N LYS A 101 2.14 9.23 21.17
CA LYS A 101 2.26 10.28 22.22
C LYS A 101 3.22 9.91 23.37
N ALA A 102 4.20 9.06 23.09
CA ALA A 102 5.26 8.63 24.01
C ALA A 102 6.50 8.21 23.19
N PRO A 103 7.72 8.19 23.77
CA PRO A 103 8.95 7.86 23.04
C PRO A 103 8.90 6.48 22.34
N VAL A 104 9.45 6.41 21.13
CA VAL A 104 9.50 5.20 20.29
C VAL A 104 10.94 4.87 19.90
N ASP A 105 11.43 3.69 20.29
CA ASP A 105 12.76 3.22 19.87
C ASP A 105 12.76 2.78 18.40
N LYS A 106 13.50 3.50 17.54
CA LYS A 106 13.66 3.18 16.11
C LYS A 106 14.25 1.79 15.85
N ASN A 107 14.92 1.18 16.83
CA ASN A 107 15.46 -0.18 16.71
C ASN A 107 14.40 -1.27 16.87
N CYS A 108 13.21 -0.91 17.38
CA CYS A 108 12.04 -1.77 17.44
C CYS A 108 11.16 -1.67 16.18
N ILE A 109 11.53 -0.84 15.20
CA ILE A 109 10.80 -0.66 13.94
C ILE A 109 11.43 -1.51 12.84
N VAL A 110 10.58 -2.25 12.12
CA VAL A 110 10.95 -3.05 10.94
C VAL A 110 10.00 -2.69 9.80
N ALA A 111 10.56 -2.27 8.66
CA ALA A 111 9.81 -1.95 7.46
C ALA A 111 9.41 -3.23 6.71
N GLN A 112 8.17 -3.26 6.21
CA GLN A 112 7.64 -4.34 5.38
C GLN A 112 6.86 -3.75 4.19
N SER A 113 6.51 -4.60 3.21
CA SER A 113 5.75 -4.23 2.02
C SER A 113 4.26 -4.05 2.31
N GLY A 114 3.93 -3.10 3.19
CA GLY A 114 2.57 -2.84 3.64
C GLY A 114 2.09 -3.80 4.75
N CYS A 115 0.85 -3.60 5.20
CA CYS A 115 0.25 -4.37 6.29
C CYS A 115 -0.56 -5.60 5.83
N GLY A 116 -0.69 -5.81 4.52
CA GLY A 116 -1.43 -6.94 3.95
C GLY A 116 -0.56 -8.13 3.52
N ALA A 117 0.75 -8.07 3.79
CA ALA A 117 1.71 -9.12 3.46
C ALA A 117 1.66 -10.30 4.44
#